data_AF-A0A498KGL9-F1
#
_entry.id   AF-A0A498KGL9-F1
#
_cell.length_a   1.000
_cell.length_b   1.000
_cell.length_c   1.000
_cell.angle_alpha   90.00
_cell.angle_beta   90.00
_cell.angle_gamma   90.00
#
_symmetry.space_group_name_H-M   'P 1'
#
loop_
_entity.id
_entity.type
_entity.pdbx_description
1 polymer ?
#
loop_
_entity_poly.entity_id
_entity_poly.type
_entity_poly.pdbx_seq_one_letter_code
_entity_poly.pdbx_strand_id
1 'polypeptide(L)' 'MIILSGRILISTPSWKYDVFLSFKGEDIRTNFTYHLYKDLDDKGINTFIDRQLTRGEEISLTLLQTIEE' A
#
# COMPACT_ATOMS: atom_id res chain seq x y z
N MET A 1 10.02 -19.30 2.51
CA MET A 1 10.13 -20.04 3.79
C MET A 1 11.00 -21.27 3.57
N ILE A 2 12.26 -21.26 4.04
CA ILE A 2 13.20 -22.39 3.87
C ILE A 2 13.71 -22.75 5.27
N ILE A 3 13.57 -24.02 5.67
CA ILE A 3 14.08 -24.53 6.95
C ILE A 3 15.50 -25.05 6.73
N LEU A 4 16.49 -24.41 7.36
CA LEU A 4 17.83 -24.98 7.55
C LEU A 4 18.13 -25.00 9.04
N SER A 5 18.32 -26.21 9.58
CA SER A 5 18.89 -26.53 10.89
C SER A 5 18.42 -25.66 12.07
N GLY A 6 17.27 -26.04 12.66
CA GLY A 6 16.96 -25.76 14.07
C GLY A 6 16.70 -24.31 14.49
N ARG A 7 16.76 -23.35 13.57
CA ARG A 7 16.32 -21.96 13.80
C ARG A 7 15.17 -21.65 12.87
N ILE A 8 14.01 -21.32 13.45
CA ILE A 8 12.90 -20.72 12.69
C ILE A 8 13.34 -19.32 12.32
N LEU A 9 13.92 -19.16 11.13
CA LEU A 9 14.07 -17.84 10.53
C LEU A 9 12.73 -17.50 9.88
N ILE A 10 11.86 -16.86 10.65
CA ILE A 10 10.69 -16.17 10.11
C ILE A 10 11.25 -15.04 9.26
N SER A 11 11.38 -15.27 7.96
CA SER A 11 11.56 -14.20 6.99
C SER A 11 10.23 -13.49 6.91
N THR A 12 10.00 -12.51 7.78
CA THR A 12 8.93 -11.54 7.55
C THR A 12 9.17 -10.95 6.17
N PRO A 13 8.18 -11.00 5.26
CA PRO A 13 8.31 -10.31 3.99
C PRO A 13 8.69 -8.86 4.28
N SER A 14 9.72 -8.36 3.61
CA SER A 14 10.16 -6.98 3.75
C SER A 14 9.28 -6.13 2.87
N TRP A 15 8.01 -5.96 3.27
CA TRP A 15 7.10 -5.09 2.54
C TRP A 15 7.61 -3.65 2.60
N LYS A 16 7.60 -3.00 1.44
CA LYS A 16 8.02 -1.61 1.34
C LYS A 16 7.05 -0.65 2.02
N TYR A 17 5.77 -1.02 2.11
CA TYR A 17 4.70 -0.22 2.72
C TYR A 17 3.86 -1.07 3.65
N ASP A 18 3.34 -0.47 4.72
CA ASP A 18 2.44 -1.09 5.67
C ASP A 18 0.98 -1.10 5.17
N VAL A 19 0.61 -0.07 4.40
CA VAL A 19 -0.76 0.13 3.90
C VAL A 19 -0.75 0.60 2.46
N PHE A 20 -1.61 -0.01 1.64
CA PHE A 20 -1.92 0.45 0.28
C PHE A 20 -3.30 1.11 0.24
N LEU A 21 -3.35 2.38 -0.14
CA LEU A 21 -4.58 3.15 -0.29
C LEU A 21 -4.98 3.25 -1.77
N SER A 22 -5.95 2.42 -2.19
CA SER A 22 -6.57 2.46 -3.52
C SER A 22 -7.88 3.22 -3.49
N PHE A 23 -7.97 4.33 -4.23
CA PHE A 23 -9.17 5.16 -4.30
C PHE A 23 -9.55 5.39 -5.76
N LYS A 24 -10.83 5.14 -6.11
CA LYS A 24 -11.37 5.40 -7.46
C LYS A 24 -12.23 6.66 -7.46
N GLY A 25 -12.06 7.50 -8.48
CA GLY A 25 -12.95 8.62 -8.81
C GLY A 25 -12.36 9.99 -8.56
N GLU A 26 -12.72 10.93 -9.43
CA GLU A 26 -12.26 12.32 -9.41
C GLU A 26 -12.91 13.09 -8.25
N ASP A 27 -12.07 13.44 -7.27
CA ASP A 27 -12.10 14.69 -6.51
C ASP A 27 -13.28 15.11 -5.61
N ILE A 28 -14.13 14.17 -5.14
CA ILE A 28 -15.05 14.44 -4.00
C ILE A 28 -14.72 13.66 -2.73
N ARG A 29 -13.70 12.81 -2.79
CA ARG A 29 -13.16 12.05 -1.63
C ARG A 29 -11.76 12.50 -1.23
N THR A 30 -11.26 13.58 -1.83
CA THR A 30 -9.95 14.17 -1.56
C THR A 30 -9.78 14.48 -0.08
N ASN A 31 -10.82 15.01 0.59
CA ASN A 31 -10.78 15.23 2.04
C ASN A 31 -10.66 13.92 2.84
N PHE A 32 -11.50 12.91 2.58
CA PHE A 32 -11.45 11.67 3.37
C PHE A 32 -10.11 10.94 3.19
N THR A 33 -9.66 10.79 1.94
CA THR A 33 -8.38 10.12 1.67
C THR A 33 -7.21 10.92 2.21
N TYR A 34 -7.26 12.25 2.16
CA TYR A 34 -6.25 13.11 2.78
C TYR A 34 -6.25 12.99 4.30
N HIS A 35 -7.40 13.05 4.96
CA HIS A 35 -7.50 12.88 6.42
C HIS A 35 -7.01 11.50 6.85
N LEU A 36 -7.40 10.45 6.12
CA LEU A 36 -6.92 9.09 6.39
C LEU A 36 -5.41 8.97 6.21
N TYR A 37 -4.86 9.48 5.11
CA TYR A 37 -3.42 9.48 4.88
C TYR A 37 -2.68 10.24 5.99
N LYS A 38 -3.18 11.42 6.38
CA LYS A 38 -2.59 12.23 7.45
C LYS A 38 -2.61 11.49 8.78
N ASP A 39 -3.72 10.85 9.15
CA ASP A 39 -3.82 10.11 10.41
C ASP A 39 -2.92 8.86 10.45
N LEU A 40 -2.62 8.26 9.29
CA LEU A 40 -1.67 7.16 9.15
C LEU A 40 -0.22 7.67 9.25
N ASP A 41 0.10 8.78 8.61
CA ASP A 41 1.41 9.44 8.65
C ASP A 41 1.74 9.95 10.07
N ASP A 42 0.77 10.57 10.75
CA ASP A 42 0.88 11.02 12.14
C ASP A 42 1.16 9.84 13.11
N LYS A 43 0.83 8.60 12.71
CA LYS A 43 1.13 7.36 13.46
C LYS A 43 2.41 6.65 12.99
N GLY A 44 3.11 7.19 11.99
CA GLY A 44 4.31 6.61 11.42
C GLY A 44 4.06 5.34 10.59
N ILE A 45 2.85 5.17 10.07
CA ILE A 45 2.49 4.02 9.23
C ILE A 45 2.85 4.34 7.79
N ASN A 46 3.79 3.59 7.22
CA ASN A 46 4.30 3.84 5.88
C ASN A 46 3.25 3.46 4.83
N THR A 47 2.64 4.47 4.21
CA THR A 47 1.44 4.31 3.39
C THR A 47 1.71 4.71 1.95
N PHE A 48 1.41 3.80 1.02
CA PHE A 48 1.35 4.14 -0.41
C PHE A 48 -0.07 4.65 -0.75
N ILE A 49 -0.15 5.73 -1.52
CA ILE A 49 -1.42 6.29 -1.99
C ILE A 49 -1.47 6.32 -3.53
N ASP A 50 -2.43 5.59 -4.10
CA ASP A 50 -2.73 5.68 -5.52
C ASP A 50 -3.76 6.78 -5.77
N ARG A 51 -3.29 7.88 -6.36
CA ARG A 51 -4.12 9.04 -6.70
C ARG A 51 -4.55 9.07 -8.17
N GLN A 52 -4.15 8.09 -8.97
CA GLN A 52 -4.28 8.14 -10.43
C GLN A 52 -5.27 7.11 -10.99
N LEU A 53 -6.00 6.37 -10.15
CA LEU A 53 -6.99 5.41 -10.63
C LEU A 53 -8.29 6.09 -11.05
N THR A 54 -8.37 6.42 -12.33
CA THR A 54 -9.61 6.84 -12.97
C THR A 54 -10.57 5.67 -13.05
N ARG A 55 -11.87 5.91 -12.83
CA ARG A 55 -12.87 4.85 -12.80
C ARG A 55 -12.98 4.21 -14.19
N GLY A 56 -12.67 2.92 -14.29
CA GLY A 56 -12.79 2.14 -15.53
C GLY A 56 -11.48 1.92 -16.28
N GLU A 57 -10.36 2.47 -15.77
CA GLU A 57 -9.03 2.17 -16.30
C GLU A 57 -8.48 0.86 -15.76
N GLU A 58 -7.61 0.23 -16.55
CA GLU A 58 -6.82 -0.92 -16.12
C GLU A 58 -5.95 -0.54 -14.92
N ILE A 59 -5.75 -1.49 -14.01
CA ILE A 59 -4.87 -1.33 -12.86
C ILE A 59 -3.46 -1.03 -13.39
N SER A 60 -2.86 0.07 -12.97
CA SER A 60 -1.53 0.44 -13.44
C SER A 60 -0.50 -0.64 -13.05
N LEU A 61 0.48 -0.89 -13.93
CA LEU A 61 1.56 -1.84 -13.65
C LEU A 61 2.34 -1.46 -12.38
N THR A 62 2.49 -0.16 -12.10
CA THR A 62 3.12 0.36 -10.88
C THR A 62 2.36 -0.06 -9.62
N LEU A 63 1.03 -0.07 -9.68
CA LEU A 63 0.20 -0.57 -8.59
C LEU A 63 0.40 -2.08 -8.38
N LEU A 64 0.36 -2.88 -9.45
CA LEU A 64 0.59 -4.33 -9.34
C LEU A 64 1.97 -4.65 -8.74
N GLN A 65 3.01 -3.95 -9.19
CA GLN A 65 4.37 -4.10 -8.64
C GLN A 65 4.43 -3.74 -7.15
N THR A 66 3.73 -2.68 -6.73
CA THR A 66 3.72 -2.25 -5.32
C THR A 66 3.02 -3.26 -4.40
N ILE A 67 2.10 -4.06 -4.91
CA ILE A 67 1.43 -5.12 -4.13
C ILE A 67 2.32 -6.36 -3.96
N GLU A 68 3.19 -6.64 -4.93
CA GLU A 68 4.07 -7.83 -4.90
C GLU A 68 5.37 -7.63 -4.11
N GLU A 69 5.82 -6.38 -3.90
CA GLU A 69 7.01 -6.00 -3.11
C GLU A 69 6.78 -5.97 -1.59
#